data_AF-A0A8B0SRY4-F1
#
_entry.id   AF-A0A8B0SRY4-F1
#
_cell.length_a   1.000
_cell.length_b   1.000
_cell.length_c   1.000
_cell.angle_alpha   90.00
_cell.angle_beta   90.00
_cell.angle_gamma   90.00
#
_symmetry.space_group_name_H-M   'P 1'
#
loop_
_entity.id
_entity.type
_entity.pdbx_description
1 polymer ?
#
loop_
_entity_poly.entity_id
_entity_poly.type
_entity_poly.pdbx_seq_one_letter_code
_entity_poly.pdbx_strand_id
1 'polypeptide(L)'
;MLIQNINANVLKKNEKETSHDKGWGIMEQGAIALVVIIVLALVFGGLYMLRSRTGVANESSNIQTIITSTQGLLKGSDGYTFTSGAKMTGALIQMGGVPKTMTVRGTPSSGTATLYNSWGGAVTVAPASTSGFNNGFTVTYEKVPQDACIQIATQISRTGLTNGITLNSTAHSDGKVTTEEASAQCTADNGSTGTNKLIFTING
;
A
#
# COMPACT_ATOMS: atom_id res chain seq x y z
N MET A 1 -42.96 54.82 -75.23
CA MET A 1 -42.08 53.75 -75.76
C MET A 1 -41.97 52.70 -74.64
N LEU A 2 -42.20 51.39 -74.82
CA LEU A 2 -41.57 50.43 -75.77
C LEU A 2 -40.05 50.37 -75.49
N ILE A 3 -39.32 49.25 -75.29
CA ILE A 3 -39.47 47.77 -75.46
C ILE A 3 -38.34 47.13 -74.60
N GLN A 4 -38.30 45.90 -74.01
CA GLN A 4 -39.15 44.69 -73.83
C GLN A 4 -38.71 43.96 -72.52
N ASN A 5 -39.53 43.15 -71.82
CA ASN A 5 -39.76 41.68 -71.93
C ASN A 5 -38.50 40.77 -71.97
N ILE A 6 -38.40 39.77 -71.06
CA ILE A 6 -38.11 38.33 -71.34
C ILE A 6 -38.17 37.46 -70.05
N ASN A 7 -39.00 36.41 -70.10
CA ASN A 7 -39.05 35.10 -69.39
C ASN A 7 -38.61 34.89 -67.93
N ALA A 8 -39.46 34.10 -67.23
CA ALA A 8 -39.09 33.29 -66.07
C ALA A 8 -38.63 31.86 -66.47
N ASN A 9 -38.20 31.06 -65.49
CA ASN A 9 -38.07 29.59 -65.54
C ASN A 9 -36.92 28.93 -66.35
N VAL A 10 -35.68 29.43 -66.20
CA VAL A 10 -34.46 28.58 -66.13
C VAL A 10 -33.53 29.27 -65.11
N LEU A 11 -33.10 28.72 -63.98
CA LEU A 11 -32.47 27.42 -63.72
C LEU A 11 -32.89 26.84 -62.36
N LYS A 12 -33.43 25.61 -62.34
CA LYS A 12 -33.62 24.81 -61.11
C LYS A 12 -32.44 23.85 -60.97
N LYS A 13 -31.53 24.04 -60.02
CA LYS A 13 -30.46 23.06 -59.75
C LYS A 13 -29.98 22.99 -58.29
N ASN A 14 -30.74 22.20 -57.53
CA ASN A 14 -30.35 21.47 -56.31
C ASN A 14 -29.86 22.26 -55.10
N GLU A 15 -30.60 22.14 -54.00
CA GLU A 15 -30.01 22.24 -52.66
C GLU A 15 -28.83 21.27 -52.51
N LYS A 16 -27.80 21.74 -51.81
CA LYS A 16 -27.15 20.96 -50.77
C LYS A 16 -26.61 21.90 -49.70
N GLU A 17 -27.52 22.45 -48.90
CA GLU A 17 -27.13 22.97 -47.60
C GLU A 17 -26.60 21.79 -46.78
N THR A 18 -25.27 21.68 -46.70
CA THR A 18 -24.65 20.68 -45.83
C THR A 18 -24.76 21.18 -44.39
N SER A 19 -25.88 20.86 -43.75
CA SER A 19 -25.91 20.73 -42.29
C SER A 19 -24.76 19.80 -41.91
N HIS A 20 -23.71 20.38 -41.35
CA HIS A 20 -22.61 19.61 -40.82
C HIS A 20 -23.05 19.23 -39.42
N ASP A 21 -23.59 18.01 -39.26
CA ASP A 21 -24.32 17.54 -38.08
C ASP A 21 -23.41 17.31 -36.86
N LYS A 22 -22.76 18.38 -36.41
CA LYS A 22 -21.84 18.42 -35.26
C LYS A 22 -22.52 17.99 -33.96
N GLY A 23 -23.85 18.04 -33.88
CA GLY A 23 -24.63 17.53 -32.75
C GLY A 23 -24.55 16.01 -32.55
N TRP A 24 -24.40 15.22 -33.62
CA TRP A 24 -24.27 13.76 -33.50
C TRP A 24 -22.89 13.37 -32.97
N GLY A 25 -21.84 13.98 -33.54
CA GLY A 25 -20.45 13.66 -33.19
C GLY A 25 -20.12 13.82 -31.70
N ILE A 26 -20.65 14.83 -31.01
CA ILE A 26 -20.44 15.00 -29.55
C ILE A 26 -21.20 13.97 -28.70
N MET A 27 -22.36 13.46 -29.15
CA MET A 27 -23.04 12.38 -28.42
C MET A 27 -22.30 11.05 -28.61
N GLU A 28 -21.87 10.74 -29.83
CA GLU A 28 -21.20 9.47 -30.14
C GLU A 28 -19.79 9.41 -29.52
N GLN A 29 -18.97 10.46 -29.69
CA GLN A 29 -17.67 10.57 -29.03
C GLN A 29 -17.81 10.68 -27.50
N GLY A 30 -18.86 11.36 -27.01
CA GLY A 30 -19.15 11.47 -25.58
C GLY A 30 -19.48 10.12 -24.94
N ALA A 31 -20.32 9.31 -25.58
CA ALA A 31 -20.66 7.96 -25.13
C ALA A 31 -19.42 7.04 -25.11
N ILE A 32 -18.60 7.09 -26.18
CA ILE A 32 -17.34 6.34 -26.26
C ILE A 32 -16.39 6.76 -25.13
N ALA A 33 -16.21 8.06 -24.89
CA ALA A 33 -15.36 8.58 -23.83
C ALA A 33 -15.84 8.13 -22.43
N LEU A 34 -17.16 8.13 -22.18
CA LEU A 34 -17.74 7.69 -20.91
C LEU A 34 -17.52 6.19 -20.69
N VAL A 35 -17.70 5.36 -21.73
CA VAL A 35 -17.37 3.92 -21.66
C VAL A 35 -15.88 3.69 -21.40
N VAL A 36 -14.98 4.44 -22.06
CA VAL A 36 -13.53 4.36 -21.81
C VAL A 36 -13.20 4.73 -20.36
N ILE A 37 -13.80 5.79 -19.80
CA ILE A 37 -13.60 6.17 -18.39
C ILE A 37 -14.09 5.06 -17.43
N ILE A 38 -15.23 4.42 -17.71
CA ILE A 38 -15.73 3.30 -16.90
C ILE A 38 -14.76 2.10 -16.97
N VAL A 39 -14.29 1.72 -18.16
CA VAL A 39 -13.34 0.62 -18.33
C VAL A 39 -12.02 0.92 -17.61
N LEU A 40 -11.49 2.15 -17.72
CA LEU A 40 -10.30 2.57 -16.98
C LEU A 40 -10.53 2.53 -15.46
N ALA A 41 -11.68 3.00 -14.97
CA ALA A 41 -12.01 2.96 -13.54
C ALA A 41 -12.09 1.52 -13.01
N LEU A 42 -12.68 0.59 -13.77
CA LEU A 42 -12.73 -0.83 -13.42
C LEU A 42 -11.34 -1.49 -13.45
N VAL A 43 -10.51 -1.19 -14.46
CA VAL A 43 -9.14 -1.71 -14.56
C VAL A 43 -8.25 -1.17 -13.44
N PHE A 44 -8.25 0.14 -13.20
CA PHE A 44 -7.46 0.73 -12.11
C PHE A 44 -7.97 0.32 -10.73
N GLY A 45 -9.28 0.25 -10.51
CA GLY A 45 -9.87 -0.23 -9.25
C GLY A 45 -9.56 -1.70 -8.98
N GLY A 46 -9.66 -2.56 -10.00
CA GLY A 46 -9.27 -3.97 -9.93
C GLY A 46 -7.78 -4.16 -9.66
N LEU A 47 -6.92 -3.44 -10.38
CA LEU A 47 -5.48 -3.44 -10.13
C LEU A 47 -5.12 -2.90 -8.73
N TYR A 48 -5.81 -1.87 -8.24
CA TYR A 48 -5.62 -1.34 -6.89
C TYR A 48 -6.00 -2.36 -5.82
N MET A 49 -7.19 -2.98 -5.92
CA MET A 49 -7.62 -4.03 -4.99
C MET A 49 -6.68 -5.24 -5.02
N LEU A 50 -6.25 -5.69 -6.20
CA LEU A 50 -5.28 -6.78 -6.34
C LEU A 50 -3.92 -6.41 -5.74
N ARG A 51 -3.43 -5.17 -5.95
CA ARG A 51 -2.16 -4.70 -5.41
C ARG A 51 -2.20 -4.50 -3.89
N SER A 52 -3.33 -4.06 -3.32
CA SER A 52 -3.52 -4.03 -1.87
C SER A 52 -3.48 -5.44 -1.29
N ARG A 53 -4.31 -6.36 -1.81
CA ARG A 53 -4.39 -7.75 -1.32
C ARG A 53 -3.08 -8.52 -1.46
N THR A 54 -2.37 -8.39 -2.58
CA THR A 54 -1.05 -9.04 -2.75
C THR A 54 0.03 -8.36 -1.90
N GLY A 55 -0.03 -7.04 -1.72
CA GLY A 55 0.82 -6.31 -0.77
C GLY A 55 0.64 -6.84 0.65
N VAL A 56 -0.60 -6.87 1.16
CA VAL A 56 -0.97 -7.41 2.48
C VAL A 56 -0.52 -8.85 2.66
N ALA A 57 -0.84 -9.75 1.73
CA ALA A 57 -0.50 -11.17 1.86
C ALA A 57 1.02 -11.40 1.89
N ASN A 58 1.77 -10.68 1.05
CA ASN A 58 3.23 -10.71 1.07
C ASN A 58 3.78 -10.10 2.36
N GLU A 59 3.26 -8.96 2.81
CA GLU A 59 3.77 -8.26 3.99
C GLU A 59 3.48 -9.02 5.30
N SER A 60 2.33 -9.66 5.43
CA SER A 60 2.04 -10.59 6.53
C SER A 60 3.02 -11.78 6.56
N SER A 61 3.47 -12.26 5.39
CA SER A 61 4.52 -13.30 5.30
C SER A 61 5.91 -12.73 5.62
N ASN A 62 6.19 -11.50 5.16
CA ASN A 62 7.42 -10.78 5.45
C ASN A 62 7.62 -10.56 6.95
N ILE A 63 6.56 -10.13 7.67
CA ILE A 63 6.56 -9.93 9.13
C ILE A 63 6.90 -11.23 9.85
N GLN A 64 6.25 -12.35 9.50
CA GLN A 64 6.53 -13.66 10.10
C GLN A 64 7.97 -14.12 9.83
N THR A 65 8.49 -13.86 8.62
CA THR A 65 9.87 -14.16 8.24
C THR A 65 10.88 -13.31 9.02
N ILE A 66 10.60 -12.01 9.21
CA ILE A 66 11.43 -11.11 10.03
C ILE A 66 11.44 -11.55 11.49
N ILE A 67 10.29 -11.91 12.05
CA ILE A 67 10.16 -12.38 13.45
C ILE A 67 10.99 -13.63 13.67
N THR A 68 10.77 -14.67 12.86
CA THR A 68 11.45 -15.96 12.99
C THR A 68 12.95 -15.87 12.69
N SER A 69 13.36 -15.08 11.68
CA SER A 69 14.77 -14.83 11.39
C SER A 69 15.44 -14.00 12.49
N THR A 70 14.74 -13.05 13.13
CA THR A 70 15.26 -12.32 14.29
C THR A 70 15.50 -13.27 15.47
N GLN A 71 14.51 -14.12 15.78
CA GLN A 71 14.63 -15.12 16.84
C GLN A 71 15.77 -16.12 16.58
N GLY A 72 15.95 -16.56 15.34
CA GLY A 72 16.96 -17.56 14.97
C GLY A 72 18.38 -17.03 14.75
N LEU A 73 18.55 -15.75 14.39
CA LEU A 73 19.85 -15.19 13.97
C LEU A 73 20.38 -14.07 14.90
N LEU A 74 19.51 -13.31 15.57
CA LEU A 74 19.90 -12.15 16.38
C LEU A 74 19.88 -12.40 17.89
N LYS A 75 19.38 -13.55 18.36
CA LYS A 75 19.33 -13.89 19.78
C LYS A 75 20.68 -14.45 20.25
N GLY A 76 21.41 -13.67 21.05
CA GLY A 76 22.62 -14.11 21.73
C GLY A 76 22.33 -14.83 23.06
N SER A 77 23.40 -15.20 23.77
CA SER A 77 23.35 -15.71 25.15
C SER A 77 22.59 -14.79 26.10
N ASP A 78 22.75 -13.48 25.91
CA ASP A 78 22.24 -12.40 26.76
C ASP A 78 21.04 -11.68 26.10
N GLY A 79 20.31 -12.37 25.23
CA GLY A 79 19.19 -11.82 24.47
C GLY A 79 19.63 -10.96 23.27
N TYR A 80 18.95 -9.86 23.02
CA TYR A 80 19.17 -8.95 21.89
C TYR A 80 19.98 -7.73 22.32
N THR A 81 21.31 -7.87 22.40
CA THR A 81 22.26 -6.90 22.97
C THR A 81 22.55 -5.66 22.07
N PHE A 82 21.62 -5.29 21.19
CA PHE A 82 21.80 -4.20 20.24
C PHE A 82 21.62 -2.81 20.89
N THR A 83 22.43 -1.84 20.51
CA THR A 83 22.36 -0.47 21.03
C THR A 83 21.28 0.40 20.34
N SER A 84 20.74 -0.05 19.21
CA SER A 84 19.68 0.66 18.47
C SER A 84 19.00 -0.24 17.44
N GLY A 85 17.76 0.08 17.09
CA GLY A 85 17.04 -0.61 16.01
C GLY A 85 17.69 -0.46 14.64
N ALA A 86 18.40 0.64 14.36
CA ALA A 86 19.16 0.80 13.12
C ALA A 86 20.27 -0.26 13.00
N LYS A 87 20.98 -0.56 14.09
CA LYS A 87 22.02 -1.61 14.11
C LYS A 87 21.43 -3.02 14.07
N MET A 88 20.33 -3.27 14.78
CA MET A 88 19.66 -4.57 14.77
C MET A 88 19.04 -4.89 13.39
N THR A 89 18.37 -3.92 12.77
CA THR A 89 17.84 -4.03 11.39
C THR A 89 18.98 -4.22 10.38
N GLY A 90 20.06 -3.43 10.49
CA GLY A 90 21.24 -3.57 9.63
C GLY A 90 21.91 -4.95 9.74
N ALA A 91 22.00 -5.51 10.96
CA ALA A 91 22.51 -6.86 11.19
C ALA A 91 21.59 -7.95 10.60
N LEU A 92 20.27 -7.82 10.73
CA LEU A 92 19.31 -8.76 10.11
C LEU A 92 19.46 -8.78 8.59
N ILE A 93 19.59 -7.61 7.96
CA ILE A 93 19.84 -7.47 6.52
C ILE A 93 21.17 -8.11 6.14
N GLN A 94 22.24 -7.84 6.90
CA GLN A 94 23.59 -8.35 6.64
C GLN A 94 23.66 -9.90 6.72
N MET A 95 22.88 -10.52 7.60
CA MET A 95 22.77 -11.99 7.71
C MET A 95 21.75 -12.60 6.73
N GLY A 96 21.08 -11.79 5.90
CA GLY A 96 20.08 -12.28 4.95
C GLY A 96 18.74 -12.70 5.58
N GLY A 97 18.50 -12.37 6.85
CA GLY A 97 17.25 -12.65 7.57
C GLY A 97 16.07 -11.74 7.21
N VAL A 98 16.16 -11.02 6.09
CA VAL A 98 15.08 -10.18 5.55
C VAL A 98 14.52 -10.78 4.26
N PRO A 99 13.19 -10.72 4.03
CA PRO A 99 12.57 -11.20 2.80
C PRO A 99 13.12 -10.50 1.55
N LYS A 100 13.45 -11.28 0.51
CA LYS A 100 13.92 -10.78 -0.80
C LYS A 100 12.86 -9.96 -1.57
N THR A 101 11.61 -10.02 -1.11
CA THR A 101 10.45 -9.24 -1.57
C THR A 101 10.45 -7.79 -1.08
N MET A 102 11.22 -7.47 -0.04
CA MET A 102 11.25 -6.14 0.57
C MET A 102 12.35 -5.25 -0.02
N THR A 103 12.16 -3.94 0.07
CA THR A 103 13.13 -2.97 -0.45
C THR A 103 14.20 -2.67 0.60
N VAL A 104 15.43 -3.16 0.37
CA VAL A 104 16.62 -2.76 1.13
C VAL A 104 17.22 -1.50 0.49
N ARG A 105 17.63 -0.51 1.30
CA ARG A 105 18.40 0.67 0.86
C ARG A 105 19.68 0.84 1.66
N GLY A 106 20.72 1.35 1.00
CA GLY A 106 22.09 1.33 1.49
C GLY A 106 22.79 0.00 1.20
N THR A 107 24.05 -0.13 1.60
CA THR A 107 24.87 -1.32 1.33
C THR A 107 24.53 -2.44 2.33
N PRO A 108 24.01 -3.61 1.93
CA PRO A 108 23.62 -4.68 2.86
C PRO A 108 24.77 -5.12 3.80
N SER A 109 26.00 -5.12 3.28
CA SER A 109 27.22 -5.52 4.00
C SER A 109 27.71 -4.53 5.06
N SER A 110 27.10 -3.34 5.22
CA SER A 110 27.61 -2.29 6.13
C SER A 110 27.08 -2.39 7.57
N GLY A 111 26.11 -3.25 7.86
CA GLY A 111 25.41 -3.28 9.14
C GLY A 111 24.64 -1.98 9.44
N THR A 112 24.36 -1.16 8.41
CA THR A 112 23.59 0.11 8.49
C THR A 112 22.58 0.26 7.35
N ALA A 113 22.32 -0.81 6.61
CA ALA A 113 21.25 -0.85 5.62
C ALA A 113 19.86 -0.66 6.29
N THR A 114 18.90 -0.17 5.51
CA THR A 114 17.54 0.15 5.95
C THR A 114 16.53 -0.66 5.15
N LEU A 115 15.46 -1.11 5.82
CA LEU A 115 14.41 -1.94 5.23
C LEU A 115 13.15 -1.10 5.00
N TYR A 116 12.44 -1.36 3.91
CA TYR A 116 11.20 -0.69 3.54
C TYR A 116 10.15 -1.70 3.09
N ASN A 117 8.90 -1.43 3.49
CA ASN A 117 7.72 -2.22 3.13
C ASN A 117 7.21 -1.89 1.71
N SER A 118 6.18 -2.61 1.29
CA SER A 118 5.50 -2.50 0.00
C SER A 118 4.95 -1.11 -0.34
N TRP A 119 4.83 -0.22 0.66
CA TRP A 119 4.30 1.16 0.53
C TRP A 119 5.37 2.24 0.71
N GLY A 120 6.65 1.85 0.83
CA GLY A 120 7.77 2.79 1.01
C GLY A 120 7.84 3.44 2.39
N GLY A 121 7.14 2.89 3.38
CA GLY A 121 7.38 3.15 4.79
C GLY A 121 8.58 2.36 5.31
N ALA A 122 9.25 2.87 6.33
CA ALA A 122 10.37 2.19 6.95
C ALA A 122 9.89 0.95 7.72
N VAL A 123 10.75 -0.07 7.76
CA VAL A 123 10.61 -1.23 8.63
C VAL A 123 11.85 -1.32 9.50
N THR A 124 11.65 -1.36 10.82
CA THR A 124 12.76 -1.39 11.79
C THR A 124 12.52 -2.47 12.84
N VAL A 125 13.53 -3.31 13.02
CA VAL A 125 13.63 -4.26 14.12
C VAL A 125 14.45 -3.62 15.23
N ALA A 126 13.95 -3.58 16.45
CA ALA A 126 14.62 -2.95 17.60
C ALA A 126 14.52 -3.82 18.85
N PRO A 127 15.55 -3.89 19.70
CA PRO A 127 15.50 -4.67 20.93
C PRO A 127 14.50 -4.06 21.91
N ALA A 128 13.88 -4.90 22.73
CA ALA A 128 12.89 -4.51 23.72
C ALA A 128 13.22 -5.13 25.09
N SER A 129 13.14 -4.30 26.13
CA SER A 129 13.27 -4.78 27.51
C SER A 129 11.93 -5.36 27.96
N THR A 130 11.85 -6.68 28.03
CA THR A 130 10.70 -7.41 28.58
C THR A 130 11.07 -7.83 30.01
N SER A 131 10.25 -7.42 30.98
CA SER A 131 10.47 -7.73 32.41
C SER A 131 11.87 -7.36 32.95
N GLY A 132 12.48 -6.30 32.40
CA GLY A 132 13.80 -5.81 32.80
C GLY A 132 15.00 -6.39 32.04
N PHE A 133 14.79 -7.39 31.16
CA PHE A 133 15.85 -8.00 30.34
C PHE A 133 15.61 -7.73 28.85
N ASN A 134 16.68 -7.55 28.07
CA ASN A 134 16.60 -7.33 26.62
C ASN A 134 16.34 -8.63 25.83
N ASN A 135 15.45 -9.47 26.35
CA ASN A 135 15.06 -10.76 25.77
C ASN A 135 13.94 -10.61 24.72
N GLY A 136 13.34 -9.41 24.58
CA GLY A 136 12.34 -9.12 23.58
C GLY A 136 12.88 -8.28 22.41
N PHE A 137 12.05 -8.14 21.38
CA PHE A 137 12.24 -7.18 20.30
C PHE A 137 10.90 -6.66 19.78
N THR A 138 10.96 -5.56 19.05
CA THR A 138 9.84 -5.01 18.29
C THR A 138 10.14 -5.01 16.81
N VAL A 139 9.12 -5.23 15.99
CA VAL A 139 9.13 -5.00 14.54
C VAL A 139 8.16 -3.87 14.24
N THR A 140 8.70 -2.70 13.91
CA THR A 140 7.92 -1.51 13.55
C THR A 140 7.76 -1.42 12.04
N TYR A 141 6.54 -1.10 11.59
CA TYR A 141 6.15 -0.83 10.21
C TYR A 141 5.50 0.55 10.13
N GLU A 142 5.99 1.41 9.23
CA GLU A 142 5.43 2.75 9.03
C GLU A 142 4.69 2.89 7.70
N LYS A 143 3.88 3.95 7.57
CA LYS A 143 3.10 4.32 6.36
C LYS A 143 2.22 3.21 5.79
N VAL A 144 1.64 2.39 6.67
CA VAL A 144 0.75 1.29 6.26
C VAL A 144 -0.62 1.86 5.87
N PRO A 145 -1.18 1.51 4.69
CA PRO A 145 -2.54 1.92 4.31
C PRO A 145 -3.62 1.40 5.27
N GLN A 146 -4.78 2.04 5.33
CA GLN A 146 -5.84 1.66 6.29
C GLN A 146 -6.32 0.21 6.13
N ASP A 147 -6.60 -0.22 4.89
CA ASP A 147 -6.97 -1.60 4.54
C ASP A 147 -5.90 -2.61 4.99
N ALA A 148 -4.62 -2.28 4.73
CA ALA A 148 -3.49 -3.11 5.10
C ALA A 148 -3.25 -3.14 6.62
N CYS A 149 -3.47 -2.02 7.32
CA CYS A 149 -3.38 -1.93 8.76
C CYS A 149 -4.38 -2.90 9.42
N ILE A 150 -5.64 -2.90 8.96
CA ILE A 150 -6.69 -3.78 9.48
C ILE A 150 -6.39 -5.26 9.20
N GLN A 151 -6.07 -5.59 7.95
CA GLN A 151 -5.84 -6.98 7.57
C GLN A 151 -4.56 -7.57 8.20
N ILE A 152 -3.46 -6.82 8.26
CA ILE A 152 -2.21 -7.31 8.88
C ILE A 152 -2.39 -7.46 10.40
N ALA A 153 -2.97 -6.48 11.08
CA ALA A 153 -3.16 -6.55 12.53
C ALA A 153 -3.99 -7.76 12.95
N THR A 154 -5.12 -7.98 12.28
CA THR A 154 -6.00 -9.14 12.53
C THR A 154 -5.37 -10.47 12.10
N GLN A 155 -4.61 -10.51 11.00
CA GLN A 155 -3.91 -11.71 10.56
C GLN A 155 -2.80 -12.11 11.54
N ILE A 156 -1.95 -11.17 11.98
CA ILE A 156 -0.87 -11.44 12.93
C ILE A 156 -1.41 -11.80 14.33
N SER A 157 -2.45 -11.09 14.81
CA SER A 157 -3.25 -11.44 16.01
C SER A 157 -3.68 -12.92 16.03
N ARG A 158 -4.09 -13.44 14.87
CA ARG A 158 -4.47 -14.86 14.67
C ARG A 158 -3.29 -15.83 14.57
N THR A 159 -2.08 -15.40 14.20
CA THR A 159 -0.90 -16.27 14.19
C THR A 159 -0.39 -16.60 15.59
N GLY A 160 -0.58 -15.69 16.56
CA GLY A 160 -0.02 -15.83 17.90
C GLY A 160 1.51 -15.70 18.00
N LEU A 161 2.19 -15.29 16.92
CA LEU A 161 3.66 -15.11 16.87
C LEU A 161 4.16 -13.84 17.59
N THR A 162 3.24 -13.01 18.09
CA THR A 162 3.51 -11.72 18.73
C THR A 162 2.85 -11.68 20.10
N ASN A 163 3.60 -11.25 21.12
CA ASN A 163 3.10 -11.08 22.48
C ASN A 163 2.39 -9.74 22.70
N GLY A 164 2.58 -8.77 21.80
CA GLY A 164 1.84 -7.51 21.80
C GLY A 164 1.74 -6.93 20.40
N ILE A 165 0.68 -6.14 20.15
CA ILE A 165 0.47 -5.43 18.87
C ILE A 165 0.04 -3.99 19.19
N THR A 166 0.79 -3.01 18.69
CA THR A 166 0.43 -1.58 18.80
C THR A 166 -0.05 -1.06 17.46
N LEU A 167 -1.25 -0.49 17.43
CA LEU A 167 -1.84 0.22 16.29
C LEU A 167 -1.77 1.72 16.54
N ASN A 168 -0.93 2.42 15.78
CA ASN A 168 -0.64 3.85 15.93
C ASN A 168 -0.12 4.22 17.34
N SER A 169 -1.04 4.48 18.27
CA SER A 169 -0.74 4.80 19.68
C SER A 169 -1.42 3.84 20.69
N THR A 170 -2.26 2.91 20.23
CA THR A 170 -3.01 1.97 21.08
C THR A 170 -2.29 0.63 21.15
N ALA A 171 -1.88 0.21 22.35
CA ALA A 171 -1.11 -1.01 22.57
C ALA A 171 -1.98 -2.14 23.13
N HIS A 172 -2.03 -3.27 22.41
CA HIS A 172 -2.67 -4.52 22.83
C HIS A 172 -1.61 -5.46 23.38
N SER A 173 -1.42 -5.42 24.71
CA SER A 173 -0.35 -6.13 25.44
C SER A 173 -0.58 -7.64 25.62
N ASP A 174 -1.69 -8.18 25.10
CA ASP A 174 -2.01 -9.61 25.01
C ASP A 174 -1.73 -10.19 23.61
N GLY A 175 -1.33 -9.34 22.65
CA GLY A 175 -1.11 -9.72 21.26
C GLY A 175 -2.40 -10.05 20.50
N LYS A 176 -3.57 -9.57 20.97
CA LYS A 176 -4.85 -9.74 20.29
C LYS A 176 -5.39 -8.42 19.76
N VAL A 177 -5.99 -8.52 18.59
CA VAL A 177 -6.65 -7.43 17.88
C VAL A 177 -7.81 -8.06 17.11
N THR A 178 -9.02 -7.57 17.34
CA THR A 178 -10.23 -7.87 16.57
C THR A 178 -10.35 -6.99 15.32
N THR A 179 -11.25 -7.33 14.40
CA THR A 179 -11.48 -6.50 13.19
C THR A 179 -12.07 -5.15 13.56
N GLU A 180 -12.90 -5.16 14.59
CA GLU A 180 -13.62 -4.05 15.19
C GLU A 180 -12.61 -3.04 15.77
N GLU A 181 -11.71 -3.50 16.65
CA GLU A 181 -10.64 -2.67 17.22
C GLU A 181 -9.69 -2.14 16.15
N ALA A 182 -9.28 -2.99 15.20
CA ALA A 182 -8.41 -2.56 14.11
C ALA A 182 -9.08 -1.48 13.25
N SER A 183 -10.37 -1.64 12.91
CA SER A 183 -11.12 -0.66 12.11
C SER A 183 -11.31 0.69 12.81
N ALA A 184 -11.36 0.70 14.15
CA ALA A 184 -11.44 1.92 14.95
C ALA A 184 -10.08 2.60 15.17
N GLN A 185 -8.97 1.86 15.10
CA GLN A 185 -7.63 2.34 15.46
C GLN A 185 -6.74 2.62 14.23
N CYS A 186 -7.00 1.97 13.09
CA CYS A 186 -6.36 2.25 11.82
C CYS A 186 -6.97 3.50 11.18
N THR A 187 -6.19 4.58 11.10
CA THR A 187 -6.58 5.85 10.48
C THR A 187 -6.63 5.76 8.96
N ALA A 188 -7.47 6.61 8.36
CA ALA A 188 -7.58 6.75 6.91
C ALA A 188 -6.29 7.27 6.26
N ASP A 189 -6.13 6.98 4.97
CA ASP A 189 -4.94 7.31 4.19
C ASP A 189 -4.92 8.78 3.74
N ASN A 190 -3.73 9.37 3.67
CA ASN A 190 -3.55 10.73 3.17
C ASN A 190 -3.31 10.69 1.66
N GLY A 191 -4.41 10.75 0.89
CA GLY A 191 -4.41 10.49 -0.54
C GLY A 191 -3.96 9.05 -0.83
N SER A 192 -2.86 8.88 -1.55
CA SER A 192 -2.26 7.56 -1.82
C SER A 192 -1.19 7.13 -0.80
N THR A 193 -1.03 7.86 0.31
CA THR A 193 -0.01 7.56 1.33
C THR A 193 -0.65 7.00 2.59
N GLY A 194 -0.28 5.77 2.96
CA GLY A 194 -0.70 5.17 4.22
C GLY A 194 -0.22 5.99 5.42
N THR A 195 -1.09 6.16 6.40
CA THR A 195 -0.81 6.97 7.61
C THR A 195 -0.38 6.11 8.80
N ASN A 196 -0.66 4.81 8.77
CA ASN A 196 -0.61 3.97 9.96
C ASN A 196 0.81 3.50 10.32
N LYS A 197 1.01 3.33 11.63
CA LYS A 197 2.16 2.68 12.24
C LYS A 197 1.70 1.39 12.93
N LEU A 198 2.32 0.28 12.59
CA LEU A 198 2.15 -1.00 13.29
C LEU A 198 3.44 -1.28 14.08
N ILE A 199 3.32 -1.77 15.32
CA ILE A 199 4.46 -2.28 16.09
C ILE A 199 4.09 -3.66 16.63
N PHE A 200 4.86 -4.66 16.25
CA PHE A 200 4.71 -6.02 16.75
C PHE A 200 5.75 -6.25 17.84
N THR A 201 5.32 -6.61 19.06
CA THR A 201 6.21 -6.90 20.19
C THR A 201 6.32 -8.41 20.38
N ILE A 202 7.56 -8.90 20.44
CA ILE A 202 7.89 -10.33 20.58
C ILE A 202 8.77 -10.46 21.82
N ASN A 203 8.36 -11.33 22.75
CA ASN A 203 9.15 -11.73 23.90
C ASN A 203 9.93 -13.01 23.55
N GLY A 204 11.09 -13.22 24.18
CA GLY A 204 11.95 -14.39 23.98
C GLY A 204 12.58 -14.89 25.26
#